data_AF-A0A2H3ISU6-F1
#
_entry.id   AF-A0A2H3ISU6-F1
#
_cell.length_a   1.000
_cell.length_b   1.000
_cell.length_c   1.000
_cell.angle_alpha   90.00
_cell.angle_beta   90.00
_cell.angle_gamma   90.00
#
_symmetry.space_group_name_H-M   'P 1'
#
loop_
_entity.id
_entity.type
_entity.pdbx_description
1 polymer ?
#
loop_
_entity_poly.entity_id
_entity_poly.type
_entity_poly.pdbx_seq_one_letter_code
_entity_poly.pdbx_strand_id
1 'polypeptide(L)'
;MTADSVVIGDKTYQADVVIFTTGFLAPPAGTPSEKANMLVIGLNGVSMSEEWPPFGPTTLHGVIDAKFPNLLDEYAKHISYILVEAKRRANGAPFAVVPSAEAAEDWGMQVMMHSAPMGVANGCTPGYYNLEGDLDRVPGEYQKVLARSGIWGWRIEHWLEIIESWRAKGDMKGIVVR
;
A
#
# COMPACT_ATOMS: atom_id res chain seq x y z
N MET A 1 -1.77 -9.94 33.29
CA MET A 1 -0.94 -11.10 33.68
C MET A 1 -0.17 -10.76 34.94
N THR A 2 0.07 -11.73 35.80
CA THR A 2 0.99 -11.65 36.94
C THR A 2 2.32 -12.33 36.55
N ALA A 3 3.22 -12.51 37.52
CA ALA A 3 4.49 -13.21 37.30
C ALA A 3 4.30 -14.69 36.89
N ASP A 4 3.20 -15.33 37.28
CA ASP A 4 2.96 -16.77 37.15
C ASP A 4 1.57 -17.15 36.60
N SER A 5 0.74 -16.15 36.27
CA SER A 5 -0.67 -16.39 35.93
C SER A 5 -1.24 -15.42 34.90
N VAL A 6 -2.23 -15.90 34.15
CA VAL A 6 -3.13 -15.10 33.31
C VAL A 6 -4.43 -14.88 34.08
N VAL A 7 -4.89 -13.63 34.17
CA VAL A 7 -6.13 -13.27 34.88
C VAL A 7 -7.19 -12.89 33.85
N ILE A 8 -8.37 -13.51 33.92
CA ILE A 8 -9.51 -13.26 33.03
C ILE A 8 -10.75 -13.02 33.91
N GLY A 9 -11.20 -11.76 33.96
CA GLY A 9 -12.26 -11.35 34.89
C GLY A 9 -11.83 -11.56 36.35
N ASP A 10 -12.58 -12.36 37.09
CA ASP A 10 -12.33 -12.74 38.48
C ASP A 10 -11.53 -14.05 38.63
N LYS A 11 -11.20 -14.74 37.52
CA LYS A 11 -10.49 -16.03 37.54
C LYS A 11 -9.00 -15.86 37.23
N THR A 12 -8.19 -16.65 37.93
CA THR A 12 -6.74 -16.73 37.75
C THR A 12 -6.35 -18.11 37.22
N TYR A 13 -5.55 -18.13 36.16
CA TYR A 13 -5.04 -19.33 35.50
C TYR A 13 -3.52 -19.34 35.62
N GLN A 14 -2.97 -20.24 36.45
CA GLN A 14 -1.53 -20.40 36.59
C GLN A 14 -0.94 -20.95 35.28
N ALA A 15 0.20 -20.41 34.84
CA ALA A 15 0.86 -20.81 33.59
C ALA A 15 2.37 -20.71 33.72
N ASP A 16 3.07 -21.80 33.39
CA ASP A 16 4.54 -21.84 33.34
C ASP A 16 5.09 -21.26 32.02
N VAL A 17 4.29 -21.33 30.94
CA VAL A 17 4.63 -20.84 29.60
C VAL A 17 3.43 -20.15 28.97
N VAL A 18 3.67 -19.00 28.35
CA VAL A 18 2.68 -18.26 27.55
C VAL A 18 3.15 -18.19 26.11
N ILE A 19 2.31 -18.69 25.19
CA ILE A 19 2.58 -18.65 23.75
C ILE A 19 1.74 -17.52 23.13
N PHE A 20 2.42 -16.55 22.53
CA PHE A 20 1.76 -15.45 21.84
C PHE A 20 1.46 -15.84 20.39
N THR A 21 0.23 -16.25 20.13
CA THR A 21 -0.32 -16.45 18.77
C THR A 21 -1.26 -15.30 18.39
N THR A 22 -0.92 -14.08 18.80
CA THR A 22 -1.75 -12.88 18.67
C THR A 22 -1.64 -12.17 17.32
N GLY A 23 -1.01 -12.81 16.33
CA GLY A 23 -0.89 -12.28 14.97
C GLY A 23 0.23 -11.25 14.80
N PHE A 24 -0.01 -10.30 13.89
CA PHE A 24 0.92 -9.25 13.47
C PHE A 24 0.20 -7.90 13.44
N LEU A 25 0.93 -6.82 13.21
CA LEU A 25 0.32 -5.53 12.87
C LEU A 25 -0.54 -5.69 11.61
N ALA A 26 -1.73 -5.06 11.62
CA ALA A 26 -2.71 -5.21 10.56
C ALA A 26 -2.10 -4.82 9.19
N PRO A 27 -2.04 -5.73 8.21
CA PRO A 27 -1.43 -5.42 6.91
C PRO A 27 -2.00 -4.19 6.18
N PRO A 28 -3.30 -3.85 6.29
CA PRO A 28 -3.84 -2.62 5.69
C PRO A 28 -3.43 -1.34 6.44
N ALA A 29 -3.01 -1.42 7.70
CA ALA A 29 -2.70 -0.24 8.50
C ALA A 29 -1.31 0.31 8.20
N GLY A 30 -1.20 1.64 8.20
CA GLY A 30 0.06 2.35 8.16
C GLY A 30 0.72 2.47 6.77
N THR A 31 1.63 3.41 6.68
CA THR A 31 2.47 3.71 5.53
C THR A 31 3.56 2.64 5.34
N PRO A 32 4.17 2.53 4.14
CA PRO A 32 5.38 1.73 3.94
C PRO A 32 6.50 2.09 4.93
N SER A 33 6.65 3.37 5.29
CA SER A 33 7.61 3.86 6.30
C SER A 33 7.42 3.18 7.66
N GLU A 34 6.18 3.14 8.14
CA GLU A 34 5.82 2.52 9.43
C GLU A 34 5.98 1.00 9.39
N LYS A 35 5.57 0.36 8.28
CA LYS A 35 5.71 -1.09 8.09
C LYS A 35 7.16 -1.55 8.02
N ALA A 36 8.04 -0.74 7.44
CA ALA A 36 9.47 -1.01 7.36
C ALA A 36 10.22 -0.62 8.64
N ASN A 37 9.58 0.06 9.59
CA ASN A 37 10.21 0.68 10.76
C ASN A 37 11.42 1.56 10.36
N MET A 38 11.22 2.40 9.34
CA MET A 38 12.25 3.26 8.75
C MET A 38 11.70 4.66 8.50
N LEU A 39 12.57 5.67 8.51
CA LEU A 39 12.22 7.03 8.11
C LEU A 39 12.35 7.19 6.58
N VAL A 40 11.27 7.61 5.93
CA VAL A 40 11.24 7.83 4.46
C VAL A 40 11.00 9.29 4.16
N ILE A 41 12.05 9.99 3.70
CA ILE A 41 11.99 11.41 3.35
C ILE A 41 12.07 11.58 1.84
N GLY A 42 11.02 12.07 1.20
CA GLY A 42 10.82 12.37 -0.21
C GLY A 42 11.58 13.59 -0.74
N LEU A 43 11.20 14.04 -1.95
CA LEU A 43 11.73 15.27 -2.53
C LEU A 43 11.35 16.47 -1.65
N ASN A 44 12.21 17.50 -1.62
CA ASN A 44 12.03 18.69 -0.80
C ASN A 44 11.89 18.43 0.72
N GLY A 45 12.28 17.24 1.20
CA GLY A 45 12.25 16.91 2.62
C GLY A 45 10.91 16.41 3.15
N VAL A 46 9.92 16.14 2.27
CA VAL A 46 8.58 15.69 2.68
C VAL A 46 8.62 14.28 3.29
N SER A 47 8.05 14.08 4.48
CA SER A 47 7.94 12.76 5.11
C SER A 47 6.76 11.97 4.56
N MET A 48 6.96 10.70 4.23
CA MET A 48 5.87 9.79 3.81
C MET A 48 4.80 9.65 4.90
N SER A 49 5.20 9.61 6.17
CA SER A 49 4.29 9.54 7.32
C SER A 49 3.46 10.82 7.51
N GLU A 50 3.84 11.94 6.88
CA GLU A 50 3.10 13.20 6.94
C GLU A 50 2.21 13.41 5.70
N GLU A 51 2.67 12.95 4.52
CA GLU A 51 1.97 13.14 3.25
C GLU A 51 0.77 12.20 3.08
N TRP A 52 0.92 10.91 3.40
CA TRP A 52 -0.11 9.92 3.11
C TRP A 52 -1.37 10.05 3.96
N PRO A 53 -1.32 10.34 5.29
CA PRO A 53 -2.55 10.42 6.09
C PRO A 53 -3.60 11.41 5.58
N PRO A 54 -3.25 12.65 5.16
CA PRO A 54 -4.26 13.60 4.65
C PRO A 54 -4.73 13.32 3.21
N PHE A 55 -3.92 12.64 2.37
CA PHE A 55 -4.19 12.56 0.91
C PHE A 55 -4.38 11.14 0.36
N GLY A 56 -4.01 10.11 1.13
CA GLY A 56 -3.88 8.74 0.66
C GLY A 56 -2.62 8.50 -0.20
N PRO A 57 -2.39 7.26 -0.65
CA PRO A 57 -1.24 6.91 -1.48
C PRO A 57 -1.38 7.46 -2.91
N THR A 58 -0.30 8.00 -3.45
CA THR A 58 -0.15 8.47 -4.84
C THR A 58 0.83 7.59 -5.61
N THR A 59 0.40 6.38 -5.96
CA THR A 59 1.25 5.37 -6.61
C THR A 59 0.92 5.21 -8.09
N LEU A 60 1.84 4.66 -8.89
CA LEU A 60 1.50 4.09 -10.20
C LEU A 60 1.45 2.57 -10.10
N HIS A 61 0.35 1.97 -10.53
CA HIS A 61 0.09 0.53 -10.54
C HIS A 61 0.17 -0.18 -9.17
N GLY A 62 0.26 0.57 -8.06
CA GLY A 62 0.51 0.02 -6.72
C GLY A 62 1.95 -0.47 -6.51
N VAL A 63 2.88 -0.13 -7.42
CA VAL A 63 4.26 -0.67 -7.45
C VAL A 63 5.34 0.38 -7.49
N ILE A 64 5.05 1.50 -8.14
CA ILE A 64 5.97 2.62 -8.14
C ILE A 64 5.57 3.49 -6.97
N ASP A 65 6.16 3.14 -5.84
CA ASP A 65 6.49 4.09 -4.80
C ASP A 65 7.94 4.51 -5.04
N ALA A 66 8.23 5.82 -4.97
CA ALA A 66 9.53 6.36 -5.37
C ALA A 66 10.73 5.79 -4.57
N LYS A 67 10.51 4.99 -3.50
CA LYS A 67 11.56 4.63 -2.53
C LYS A 67 11.63 3.17 -2.07
N PHE A 68 10.85 2.22 -2.61
CA PHE A 68 10.81 0.85 -2.08
C PHE A 68 10.75 -0.28 -3.14
N PRO A 69 11.90 -0.84 -3.57
CA PRO A 69 11.94 -2.05 -4.40
C PRO A 69 11.86 -3.36 -3.59
N ASN A 70 11.19 -4.39 -4.15
CA ASN A 70 11.10 -5.83 -3.76
C ASN A 70 9.78 -6.34 -3.14
N LEU A 71 8.66 -6.21 -3.86
CA LEU A 71 7.49 -7.09 -3.69
C LEU A 71 7.27 -7.90 -4.99
N LEU A 72 6.79 -9.13 -4.89
CA LEU A 72 7.44 -10.29 -5.53
C LEU A 72 6.89 -10.66 -6.93
N ASP A 73 7.80 -10.96 -7.86
CA ASP A 73 7.65 -11.28 -9.30
C ASP A 73 7.03 -10.21 -10.23
N GLU A 74 5.70 -10.02 -10.31
CA GLU A 74 5.14 -9.10 -11.32
C GLU A 74 5.40 -7.63 -11.04
N TYR A 75 5.38 -7.27 -9.75
CA TYR A 75 5.84 -5.97 -9.28
C TYR A 75 7.34 -5.77 -9.56
N ALA A 76 8.17 -6.78 -9.30
CA ALA A 76 9.60 -6.75 -9.58
C ALA A 76 9.92 -6.64 -11.08
N LYS A 77 9.21 -7.40 -11.94
CA LYS A 77 9.29 -7.33 -13.41
C LYS A 77 8.91 -5.95 -13.91
N HIS A 78 7.80 -5.41 -13.40
CA HIS A 78 7.34 -4.09 -13.83
C HIS A 78 8.31 -2.98 -13.43
N ILE A 79 8.77 -2.97 -12.17
CA ILE A 79 9.78 -2.01 -11.68
C ILE A 79 11.08 -2.15 -12.49
N SER A 80 11.56 -3.37 -12.72
CA SER A 80 12.78 -3.62 -13.50
C SER A 80 12.65 -3.10 -14.93
N TYR A 81 11.53 -3.36 -15.59
CA TYR A 81 11.23 -2.84 -16.93
C TYR A 81 11.29 -1.31 -16.96
N ILE A 82 10.64 -0.64 -16.00
CA ILE A 82 10.63 0.82 -15.89
C ILE A 82 12.04 1.38 -15.69
N LEU A 83 12.82 0.80 -14.79
CA LEU A 83 14.17 1.26 -14.49
C LEU A 83 15.11 1.08 -15.69
N VAL A 84 15.02 -0.06 -16.38
CA VAL A 84 15.82 -0.33 -17.58
C VAL A 84 15.49 0.66 -18.70
N GLU A 85 14.20 0.89 -18.96
CA GLU A 85 13.78 1.81 -20.02
C GLU A 85 14.07 3.27 -19.66
N ALA A 86 13.88 3.65 -18.39
CA ALA A 86 14.25 4.98 -17.91
C ALA A 86 15.76 5.23 -18.03
N LYS A 87 16.59 4.27 -17.63
CA LYS A 87 18.05 4.33 -17.80
C LYS A 87 18.44 4.46 -19.27
N ARG A 88 17.77 3.74 -20.17
CA ARG A 88 17.97 3.84 -21.62
C ARG A 88 17.66 5.24 -22.12
N ARG A 89 16.52 5.81 -21.69
CA ARG A 89 16.09 7.18 -22.06
C ARG A 89 16.98 8.28 -21.48
N ALA A 90 17.52 8.07 -20.28
CA ALA A 90 18.45 8.99 -19.63
C ALA A 90 19.84 9.04 -20.30
N ASN A 91 20.20 8.01 -21.09
CA ASN A 91 21.41 7.98 -21.91
C ASN A 91 22.70 8.37 -21.15
N GLY A 92 22.87 7.84 -19.94
CA GLY A 92 24.06 8.08 -19.10
C GLY A 92 23.99 9.33 -18.21
N ALA A 93 22.96 10.18 -18.35
CA ALA A 93 22.70 11.26 -17.41
C ALA A 93 22.17 10.70 -16.07
N PRO A 94 22.44 11.36 -14.93
CA PRO A 94 21.69 11.15 -13.71
C PRO A 94 20.19 11.34 -13.97
N PHE A 95 19.35 10.49 -13.38
CA PHE A 95 17.90 10.54 -13.60
C PHE A 95 17.12 10.12 -12.36
N ALA A 96 15.88 10.56 -12.31
CA ALA A 96 14.81 10.14 -11.42
C ALA A 96 13.61 9.70 -12.26
N VAL A 97 12.92 8.66 -11.78
CA VAL A 97 11.66 8.17 -12.34
C VAL A 97 10.53 8.69 -11.47
N VAL A 98 9.61 9.45 -12.05
CA VAL A 98 8.47 10.03 -11.31
C VAL A 98 7.21 9.86 -12.15
N PRO A 99 6.07 9.46 -11.57
CA PRO A 99 4.81 9.50 -12.30
C PRO A 99 4.42 10.96 -12.57
N SER A 100 3.75 11.22 -13.69
CA SER A 100 3.06 12.50 -13.87
C SER A 100 1.90 12.61 -12.87
N ALA A 101 1.57 13.82 -12.45
CA ALA A 101 0.45 14.05 -11.54
C ALA A 101 -0.87 13.51 -12.12
N GLU A 102 -1.08 13.66 -13.42
CA GLU A 102 -2.24 13.10 -14.14
C GLU A 102 -2.29 11.57 -14.05
N ALA A 103 -1.16 10.88 -14.26
CA ALA A 103 -1.13 9.42 -14.22
C ALA A 103 -1.32 8.87 -12.79
N ALA A 104 -0.77 9.57 -11.78
CA ALA A 104 -0.97 9.20 -10.38
C ALA A 104 -2.44 9.40 -9.95
N GLU A 105 -3.07 10.50 -10.37
CA GLU A 105 -4.47 10.78 -10.08
C GLU A 105 -5.41 9.80 -10.80
N ASP A 106 -5.15 9.50 -12.08
CA ASP A 106 -5.88 8.50 -12.86
C ASP A 106 -5.80 7.12 -12.19
N TRP A 107 -4.59 6.68 -11.80
CA TRP A 107 -4.44 5.41 -11.10
C TRP A 107 -5.21 5.39 -9.77
N GLY A 108 -5.14 6.47 -9.00
CA GLY A 108 -5.90 6.59 -7.75
C GLY A 108 -7.42 6.55 -7.97
N MET A 109 -7.93 7.05 -9.10
CA MET A 109 -9.33 6.91 -9.48
C MET A 109 -9.68 5.47 -9.88
N GLN A 110 -8.81 4.79 -10.63
CA GLN A 110 -9.03 3.40 -10.99
C GLN A 110 -9.10 2.50 -9.75
N VAL A 111 -8.18 2.66 -8.79
CA VAL A 111 -8.21 1.93 -7.51
C VAL A 111 -9.55 2.17 -6.80
N MET A 112 -9.97 3.43 -6.69
CA MET A 112 -11.27 3.77 -6.09
C MET A 112 -12.44 3.05 -6.78
N MET A 113 -12.51 3.09 -8.12
CA MET A 113 -13.58 2.45 -8.90
C MET A 113 -13.61 0.92 -8.73
N HIS A 114 -12.47 0.29 -8.51
CA HIS A 114 -12.35 -1.16 -8.39
C HIS A 114 -12.28 -1.65 -6.94
N SER A 115 -12.27 -0.76 -5.95
CA SER A 115 -12.18 -1.10 -4.53
C SER A 115 -13.50 -1.58 -3.91
N ALA A 116 -14.64 -1.39 -4.56
CA ALA A 116 -15.96 -1.69 -3.99
C ALA A 116 -16.13 -3.11 -3.43
N PRO A 117 -15.58 -4.19 -4.04
CA PRO A 117 -15.62 -5.53 -3.47
C PRO A 117 -14.92 -5.66 -2.11
N MET A 118 -14.03 -4.72 -1.74
CA MET A 118 -13.41 -4.66 -0.42
C MET A 118 -14.35 -4.13 0.67
N GLY A 119 -15.47 -3.50 0.29
CA GLY A 119 -16.50 -3.06 1.23
C GLY A 119 -17.15 -4.21 2.01
N VAL A 120 -16.95 -5.47 1.61
CA VAL A 120 -17.39 -6.65 2.38
C VAL A 120 -16.75 -6.75 3.77
N ALA A 121 -15.60 -6.12 3.98
CA ALA A 121 -14.95 -6.06 5.28
C ALA A 121 -15.69 -5.15 6.28
N ASN A 122 -16.55 -4.25 5.79
CA ASN A 122 -17.35 -3.37 6.63
C ASN A 122 -18.47 -4.16 7.31
N GLY A 123 -18.68 -3.95 8.61
CA GLY A 123 -19.64 -4.68 9.41
C GLY A 123 -19.26 -6.14 9.71
N CYS A 124 -18.09 -6.63 9.25
CA CYS A 124 -17.53 -7.87 9.75
C CYS A 124 -17.09 -7.71 11.22
N THR A 125 -16.99 -8.84 11.95
CA THR A 125 -16.41 -8.81 13.31
C THR A 125 -15.01 -8.20 13.29
N PRO A 126 -14.60 -7.46 14.35
CA PRO A 126 -13.28 -6.87 14.44
C PRO A 126 -12.15 -7.85 14.12
N GLY A 127 -11.24 -7.44 13.25
CA GLY A 127 -9.99 -8.14 12.98
C GLY A 127 -9.08 -7.36 12.05
N TYR A 128 -7.87 -7.88 11.79
CA TYR A 128 -6.87 -7.16 11.00
C TYR A 128 -7.30 -6.82 9.56
N TYR A 129 -8.28 -7.53 9.01
CA TYR A 129 -8.84 -7.24 7.68
C TYR A 129 -9.63 -5.93 7.63
N ASN A 130 -10.25 -5.53 8.75
CA ASN A 130 -11.04 -4.30 8.85
C ASN A 130 -10.52 -3.37 9.96
N LEU A 131 -9.22 -3.47 10.28
CA LEU A 131 -8.55 -2.66 11.29
C LEU A 131 -9.25 -2.71 12.65
N GLU A 132 -9.58 -3.91 13.13
CA GLU A 132 -10.31 -4.10 14.39
C GLU A 132 -11.67 -3.36 14.43
N GLY A 133 -12.30 -3.20 13.26
CA GLY A 133 -13.56 -2.50 13.08
C GLY A 133 -13.44 -0.98 12.90
N ASP A 134 -12.23 -0.42 12.85
CA ASP A 134 -12.04 1.03 12.67
C ASP A 134 -12.49 1.51 11.28
N LEU A 135 -12.52 0.64 10.27
CA LEU A 135 -13.07 0.98 8.95
C LEU A 135 -14.54 1.41 9.02
N ASP A 136 -15.33 0.83 9.93
CA ASP A 136 -16.75 1.17 10.11
C ASP A 136 -16.95 2.56 10.75
N ARG A 137 -15.88 3.13 11.31
CA ARG A 137 -15.88 4.41 12.04
C ARG A 137 -15.31 5.56 11.21
N VAL A 138 -14.81 5.30 10.01
CA VAL A 138 -14.21 6.33 9.15
C VAL A 138 -15.29 7.35 8.73
N PRO A 139 -15.12 8.65 9.05
CA PRO A 139 -16.08 9.67 8.67
C PRO A 139 -16.32 9.73 7.16
N GLY A 140 -17.53 10.09 6.76
CA GLY A 140 -17.95 10.12 5.35
C GLY A 140 -17.02 10.92 4.43
N GLU A 141 -16.43 12.00 4.93
CA GLU A 141 -15.49 12.85 4.18
C GLU A 141 -14.18 12.15 3.78
N TYR A 142 -13.75 11.13 4.55
CA TYR A 142 -12.53 10.35 4.29
C TYR A 142 -12.78 9.07 3.49
N GLN A 143 -14.03 8.74 3.18
CA GLN A 143 -14.39 7.51 2.46
C GLN A 143 -13.73 7.43 1.07
N LYS A 144 -13.56 8.57 0.38
CA LYS A 144 -12.85 8.62 -0.90
C LYS A 144 -11.36 8.34 -0.75
N VAL A 145 -10.73 8.89 0.29
CA VAL A 145 -9.32 8.63 0.59
C VAL A 145 -9.12 7.14 0.92
N LEU A 146 -10.04 6.57 1.71
CA LEU A 146 -10.02 5.15 2.05
C LEU A 146 -10.15 4.26 0.81
N ALA A 147 -11.13 4.54 -0.06
CA ALA A 147 -11.34 3.78 -1.29
C ALA A 147 -10.15 3.84 -2.25
N ARG A 148 -9.50 5.01 -2.38
CA ARG A 148 -8.27 5.18 -3.16
C ARG A 148 -7.04 4.49 -2.53
N SER A 149 -7.04 4.32 -1.21
CA SER A 149 -6.00 3.60 -0.46
C SER A 149 -6.20 2.09 -0.43
N GLY A 150 -7.32 1.60 -0.99
CA GLY A 150 -7.69 0.20 -1.01
C GLY A 150 -6.80 -0.65 -1.92
N ILE A 151 -7.00 -1.95 -1.86
CA ILE A 151 -6.40 -2.87 -2.82
C ILE A 151 -7.21 -2.91 -4.12
N TRP A 152 -6.59 -3.38 -5.19
CA TRP A 152 -7.29 -3.64 -6.45
C TRP A 152 -8.34 -4.74 -6.27
N GLY A 153 -9.60 -4.35 -6.05
CA GLY A 153 -10.67 -5.25 -5.62
C GLY A 153 -11.32 -6.09 -6.73
N TRP A 154 -10.82 -6.04 -7.97
CA TRP A 154 -11.35 -6.86 -9.06
C TRP A 154 -10.77 -8.28 -9.03
N ARG A 155 -10.08 -8.69 -10.11
CA ARG A 155 -9.34 -9.95 -10.17
C ARG A 155 -7.90 -9.67 -10.57
N ILE A 156 -6.99 -10.55 -10.15
CA ILE A 156 -5.56 -10.40 -10.41
C ILE A 156 -5.26 -10.39 -11.92
N GLU A 157 -5.98 -11.18 -12.72
CA GLU A 157 -5.79 -11.27 -14.17
C GLU A 157 -6.06 -9.93 -14.85
N HIS A 158 -7.09 -9.21 -14.42
CA HIS A 158 -7.40 -7.88 -14.96
C HIS A 158 -6.31 -6.87 -14.63
N TRP A 159 -5.75 -6.94 -13.42
CA TRP A 159 -4.61 -6.10 -13.06
C TRP A 159 -3.37 -6.45 -13.91
N LEU A 160 -3.10 -7.74 -14.12
CA LEU A 160 -2.02 -8.23 -15.00
C LEU A 160 -2.20 -7.71 -16.43
N GLU A 161 -3.40 -7.82 -17.00
CA GLU A 161 -3.73 -7.30 -18.34
C GLU A 161 -3.39 -5.82 -18.48
N ILE A 162 -3.69 -4.99 -17.47
CA ILE A 162 -3.35 -3.56 -17.46
C ILE A 162 -1.83 -3.36 -17.50
N ILE A 163 -1.09 -3.97 -16.58
CA ILE A 163 0.35 -3.74 -16.47
C ILE A 163 1.15 -4.35 -17.63
N GLU A 164 0.70 -5.48 -18.17
CA GLU A 164 1.31 -6.12 -19.34
C GLU A 164 1.03 -5.31 -20.60
N SER A 165 -0.20 -4.85 -20.81
CA SER A 165 -0.55 -4.00 -21.95
C SER A 165 0.20 -2.67 -21.92
N TRP A 166 0.40 -2.10 -20.73
CA TRP A 166 1.21 -0.89 -20.57
C TRP A 166 2.68 -1.15 -20.93
N ARG A 167 3.28 -2.25 -20.47
CA ARG A 167 4.65 -2.64 -20.84
C ARG A 167 4.79 -2.90 -22.34
N ALA A 168 3.84 -3.61 -22.93
CA ALA A 168 3.87 -3.96 -24.35
C ALA A 168 3.85 -2.74 -25.27
N LYS A 169 3.21 -1.63 -24.86
CA LYS A 169 3.20 -0.37 -25.63
C LYS A 169 4.56 0.30 -25.69
N GLY A 170 5.43 0.10 -24.71
CA GLY A 170 6.79 0.65 -24.75
C GLY A 170 6.92 2.16 -24.47
N ASP A 171 5.84 2.92 -24.61
CA ASP A 171 5.84 4.38 -24.54
C ASP A 171 6.13 4.93 -23.14
N MET A 172 5.97 4.11 -22.10
CA MET A 172 6.01 4.47 -20.69
C MET A 172 5.01 5.59 -20.35
N LYS A 173 3.79 5.54 -20.89
CA LYS A 173 2.78 6.57 -20.66
C LYS A 173 2.63 6.87 -19.16
N GLY A 174 2.75 8.14 -18.81
CA GLY A 174 2.65 8.63 -17.43
C GLY A 174 3.94 8.61 -16.62
N ILE A 175 5.06 8.10 -17.16
CA ILE A 175 6.38 8.19 -16.53
C ILE A 175 7.16 9.38 -17.06
N VAL A 176 7.69 10.18 -16.14
CA VAL A 176 8.65 11.25 -16.39
C VAL A 176 10.03 10.79 -15.94
N VAL A 177 10.99 10.84 -16.86
CA VAL A 177 12.42 10.62 -16.59
C VAL A 177 13.10 11.99 -16.61
N ARG A 178 13.66 12.43 -15.49
CA ARG A 178 14.25 13.78 -15.33
C ARG A 178 15.51 13.76 -14.49
#